data_AF-A0A848M5C8-F1
#
_entry.id   AF-A0A848M5C8-F1
#
_cell.length_a   1.000
_cell.length_b   1.000
_cell.length_c   1.000
_cell.angle_alpha   90.00
_cell.angle_beta   90.00
_cell.angle_gamma   90.00
#
_symmetry.space_group_name_H-M   'P 1'
#
loop_
_entity.id
_entity.type
_entity.pdbx_description
1 polymer ?
#
loop_
_entity_poly.entity_id
_entity_poly.type
_entity_poly.pdbx_seq_one_letter_code
_entity_poly.pdbx_strand_id
1 'polypeptide(L)'
;MLIKRAKNFLSRRPVWNRQEGNFTIEASLVLPIVLITVSLLLFMCLYLYQKSFLLQASSAVSERSSFIWDNSHKEAVSGSVVPGLYDGLYWRLTDDHLISGLFGLNNGKGGNSLQLPGGSFSEGDLAQVKMSKAALAVPSGMNGEMRYDHQLFIRRVYTQLSWPQVISPLDRAIPGGMKLTTLSQSVIVDPVEFIRTVELMRYYGSKFSKSGSGGTNPAAASKVLGQYGGKTQ
;
A
#
# COMPACT_ATOMS: atom_id res chain seq x y z
N MET A 1 -84.68 46.35 -39.64
CA MET A 1 -83.71 46.84 -38.64
C MET A 1 -83.73 45.84 -37.46
N LEU A 2 -83.26 44.60 -37.67
CA LEU A 2 -81.91 44.08 -37.34
C LEU A 2 -81.45 44.43 -35.92
N ILE A 3 -81.58 43.47 -34.97
CA ILE A 3 -80.62 43.11 -33.90
C ILE A 3 -81.15 41.84 -33.20
N LYS A 4 -80.59 40.68 -33.52
CA LYS A 4 -80.47 39.53 -32.60
C LYS A 4 -79.07 38.97 -32.80
N ARG A 5 -78.13 39.51 -32.02
CA ARG A 5 -76.70 39.19 -32.08
C ARG A 5 -76.48 37.85 -31.38
N ALA A 6 -76.03 36.86 -32.14
CA ALA A 6 -75.66 35.54 -31.67
C ALA A 6 -74.60 35.62 -30.55
N LYS A 7 -74.94 35.09 -29.37
CA LYS A 7 -73.98 34.73 -28.32
C LYS A 7 -73.72 33.24 -28.43
N ASN A 8 -72.76 32.86 -29.28
CA ASN A 8 -72.17 31.53 -29.29
C ASN A 8 -70.76 31.67 -29.84
N PHE A 9 -69.82 32.03 -28.98
CA PHE A 9 -68.41 31.85 -29.30
C PHE A 9 -67.59 31.69 -28.02
N LEU A 10 -66.85 30.58 -27.95
CA LEU A 10 -65.73 30.28 -27.06
C LEU A 10 -66.04 29.84 -25.62
N SER A 11 -66.58 28.63 -25.51
CA SER A 11 -66.20 27.75 -24.39
C SER A 11 -64.91 27.02 -24.77
N ARG A 12 -63.75 27.67 -24.60
CA ARG A 12 -62.46 26.97 -24.55
C ARG A 12 -62.25 26.50 -23.12
N ARG A 13 -62.58 25.23 -22.84
CA ARG A 13 -62.21 24.58 -21.57
C ARG A 13 -60.68 24.50 -21.46
N PRO A 14 -60.09 24.76 -20.28
CA PRO A 14 -58.65 24.68 -20.10
C PRO A 14 -58.18 23.22 -20.25
N VAL A 15 -57.18 23.00 -21.10
CA VAL A 15 -56.55 21.69 -21.36
C VAL A 15 -55.76 21.18 -20.15
N TRP A 16 -55.68 21.97 -19.07
CA TRP A 16 -54.92 21.70 -17.85
C TRP A 16 -55.51 20.62 -16.92
N ASN A 17 -56.66 20.02 -17.22
CA ASN A 17 -57.29 19.01 -16.36
C ASN A 17 -57.56 17.66 -17.06
N ARG A 18 -56.75 17.32 -18.07
CA ARG A 18 -56.83 16.01 -18.74
C ARG A 18 -55.84 15.03 -18.09
N GLN A 19 -56.38 14.02 -17.40
CA GLN A 19 -55.61 12.94 -16.76
C GLN A 19 -55.06 11.90 -17.75
N GLU A 20 -55.52 11.92 -19.01
CA GLU A 20 -55.27 10.87 -20.02
C GLU A 20 -53.82 10.82 -20.59
N GLY A 21 -52.93 11.72 -20.16
CA GLY A 21 -51.50 11.68 -20.49
C GLY A 21 -50.57 11.53 -19.28
N ASN A 22 -51.13 11.53 -18.06
CA ASN A 22 -50.34 11.58 -16.84
C ASN A 22 -49.56 10.27 -16.61
N PHE A 23 -50.14 9.14 -17.00
CA PHE A 23 -49.50 7.82 -16.93
C PHE A 23 -48.25 7.73 -17.82
N THR A 24 -48.29 8.28 -19.03
CA THR A 24 -47.13 8.30 -19.94
C THR A 24 -46.01 9.20 -19.40
N ILE A 25 -46.36 10.35 -18.82
CA ILE A 25 -45.39 11.26 -18.22
C ILE A 25 -44.75 10.62 -16.99
N GLU A 26 -45.55 10.02 -16.11
CA GLU A 26 -45.06 9.32 -14.92
C GLU A 26 -44.13 8.15 -15.30
N ALA A 27 -44.55 7.30 -16.24
CA ALA A 27 -43.72 6.19 -16.74
C ALA A 27 -42.42 6.67 -17.41
N SER A 28 -42.48 7.79 -18.16
CA SER A 28 -41.31 8.38 -18.82
C SER A 28 -40.30 8.98 -17.84
N LEU A 29 -40.70 9.28 -16.60
CA LEU A 29 -39.85 9.85 -15.56
C LEU A 29 -39.35 8.78 -14.58
N VAL A 30 -40.16 7.74 -14.31
CA VAL A 30 -39.76 6.61 -13.46
C VAL A 30 -38.67 5.77 -14.10
N LEU A 31 -38.80 5.43 -15.40
CA LEU A 31 -37.80 4.61 -16.10
C LEU A 31 -36.37 5.17 -16.07
N PRO A 32 -36.10 6.45 -16.41
CA PRO A 32 -34.75 7.00 -16.35
C PRO A 32 -34.22 7.09 -14.90
N ILE A 33 -35.07 7.33 -13.90
CA ILE A 33 -34.66 7.32 -12.49
C ILE A 33 -34.19 5.92 -12.10
N VAL A 34 -34.96 4.88 -12.43
CA VAL A 34 -34.59 3.48 -12.15
C VAL A 34 -33.31 3.10 -12.89
N LEU A 35 -33.14 3.55 -14.15
CA LEU A 35 -31.92 3.29 -14.91
C LEU A 35 -30.69 3.95 -14.26
N ILE A 36 -30.82 5.22 -13.81
CA ILE A 36 -29.73 5.93 -13.13
C ILE A 36 -29.39 5.25 -11.80
N THR A 37 -30.37 4.84 -11.00
CA THR A 37 -30.12 4.18 -9.72
C THR A 37 -29.43 2.82 -9.91
N VAL A 38 -29.88 2.01 -10.87
CA VAL A 38 -29.22 0.73 -11.20
C VAL A 38 -27.80 0.97 -11.74
N SER A 39 -27.61 1.95 -12.61
CA SER A 39 -26.29 2.32 -13.13
C SER A 39 -25.33 2.73 -12.01
N LEU A 40 -25.80 3.56 -11.06
CA LEU A 40 -25.01 3.99 -9.91
C LEU A 40 -24.62 2.80 -9.02
N LEU A 41 -25.55 1.87 -8.77
CA LEU A 41 -25.29 0.63 -8.04
C LEU A 41 -24.23 -0.24 -8.74
N LEU A 42 -24.29 -0.37 -10.06
CA LEU A 42 -23.29 -1.11 -10.84
C LEU A 42 -21.90 -0.47 -10.73
N PHE A 43 -21.80 0.86 -10.86
CA PHE A 43 -20.53 1.56 -10.69
C PHE A 43 -19.97 1.42 -9.28
N MET A 44 -20.83 1.48 -8.25
CA MET A 44 -20.42 1.25 -6.87
C MET A 44 -19.89 -0.18 -6.66
N CYS A 45 -20.57 -1.19 -7.22
CA CYS A 45 -20.12 -2.58 -7.14
C CYS A 45 -18.75 -2.77 -7.81
N LEU A 46 -18.58 -2.21 -9.02
CA LEU A 46 -17.32 -2.25 -9.75
C LEU A 46 -16.18 -1.58 -8.97
N TYR A 47 -16.45 -0.42 -8.37
CA TYR A 47 -15.47 0.30 -7.55
C TYR A 47 -15.03 -0.52 -6.33
N LEU A 48 -15.97 -1.13 -5.62
CA LEU A 48 -15.67 -1.99 -4.47
C LEU A 48 -14.86 -3.22 -4.88
N TYR A 49 -15.20 -3.85 -6.01
CA TYR A 49 -14.44 -4.96 -6.56
C TYR A 49 -12.99 -4.58 -6.85
N GLN A 50 -12.77 -3.48 -7.58
CA GLN A 50 -11.42 -3.01 -7.93
C GLN A 50 -10.61 -2.68 -6.68
N LYS A 51 -11.22 -2.03 -5.68
CA LYS A 51 -10.55 -1.70 -4.41
C LYS A 51 -10.19 -2.95 -3.60
N SER A 52 -11.10 -3.93 -3.54
CA SER A 52 -10.86 -5.18 -2.81
C SER A 52 -9.75 -6.01 -3.46
N PHE A 53 -9.75 -6.10 -4.80
CA PHE A 53 -8.70 -6.78 -5.54
C PHE A 53 -7.32 -6.13 -5.34
N LEU A 54 -7.26 -4.79 -5.39
CA LEU A 54 -6.02 -4.06 -5.16
C LEU A 54 -5.50 -4.24 -3.73
N LEU A 55 -6.39 -4.27 -2.74
CA LEU A 55 -6.05 -4.53 -1.34
C LEU A 55 -5.51 -5.95 -1.13
N GLN A 56 -6.11 -6.94 -1.78
CA GLN A 56 -5.63 -8.32 -1.71
C GLN A 56 -4.23 -8.45 -2.33
N ALA A 57 -4.00 -7.80 -3.47
CA ALA A 57 -2.69 -7.78 -4.12
C ALA A 57 -1.64 -7.10 -3.23
N SER A 58 -1.96 -5.94 -2.62
CA SER A 58 -1.02 -5.25 -1.72
C SER A 58 -0.74 -6.05 -0.45
N SER A 59 -1.74 -6.76 0.11
CA SER A 59 -1.54 -7.63 1.27
C SER A 59 -0.64 -8.81 0.93
N ALA A 60 -0.90 -9.49 -0.19
CA ALA A 60 -0.12 -10.64 -0.62
C ALA A 60 1.35 -10.28 -0.88
N VAL A 61 1.62 -9.13 -1.48
CA VAL A 61 3.00 -8.65 -1.72
C VAL A 61 3.70 -8.33 -0.39
N SER A 62 3.01 -7.64 0.51
CA SER A 62 3.54 -7.30 1.84
C SER A 62 3.86 -8.54 2.68
N GLU A 63 2.96 -9.53 2.70
CA GLU A 63 3.13 -10.81 3.39
C GLU A 63 4.26 -11.65 2.78
N ARG A 64 4.36 -11.71 1.45
CA ARG A 64 5.46 -12.42 0.79
C ARG A 64 6.80 -11.75 1.10
N SER A 65 6.85 -10.42 1.11
CA SER A 65 8.04 -9.67 1.46
C SER A 65 8.48 -9.91 2.91
N SER A 66 7.54 -9.99 3.86
CA SER A 66 7.87 -10.26 5.26
C SER A 66 8.27 -11.73 5.48
N PHE A 67 7.67 -12.66 4.73
CA PHE A 67 7.97 -14.09 4.82
C PHE A 67 9.37 -14.46 4.35
N ILE A 68 9.86 -13.84 3.28
CA ILE A 68 11.21 -14.10 2.75
C ILE A 68 12.31 -13.29 3.45
N TRP A 69 11.96 -12.47 4.45
CA TRP A 69 12.88 -11.50 5.02
C TRP A 69 14.14 -12.13 5.64
N ASP A 70 14.06 -13.38 6.05
CA ASP A 70 15.17 -14.11 6.66
C ASP A 70 16.31 -14.44 5.69
N ASN A 71 16.02 -14.61 4.39
CA ASN A 71 17.00 -14.97 3.37
C ASN A 71 16.65 -14.37 1.99
N SER A 72 17.56 -13.56 1.42
CA SER A 72 17.38 -12.88 0.13
C SER A 72 17.30 -13.82 -1.09
N HIS A 73 17.78 -15.06 -0.94
CA HIS A 73 17.75 -16.08 -1.98
C HIS A 73 16.42 -16.84 -2.05
N LYS A 74 15.48 -16.60 -1.12
CA LYS A 74 14.16 -17.21 -1.17
C LYS A 74 13.33 -16.65 -2.30
N GLU A 75 12.60 -17.53 -2.96
CA GLU A 75 11.59 -17.12 -3.92
C GLU A 75 10.32 -16.64 -3.21
N ALA A 76 9.83 -15.45 -3.57
CA ALA A 76 8.68 -14.82 -2.91
C ALA A 76 7.36 -15.58 -3.06
N VAL A 77 7.19 -16.37 -4.12
CA VAL A 77 5.94 -17.09 -4.41
C VAL A 77 5.94 -18.49 -3.79
N SER A 78 7.03 -19.24 -3.96
CA SER A 78 7.13 -20.63 -3.48
C SER A 78 7.69 -20.75 -2.06
N GLY A 79 8.42 -19.73 -1.59
CA GLY A 79 9.17 -19.80 -0.33
C GLY A 79 10.39 -20.73 -0.39
N SER A 80 10.67 -21.33 -1.55
CA SER A 80 11.79 -22.26 -1.71
C SER A 80 13.12 -21.52 -1.69
N VAL A 81 14.16 -22.20 -1.20
CA VAL A 81 15.53 -21.72 -1.21
C VAL A 81 16.42 -22.82 -1.75
N VAL A 82 17.38 -22.45 -2.61
CA VAL A 82 18.39 -23.40 -3.10
C VAL A 82 19.33 -23.74 -1.93
N PRO A 83 19.58 -25.02 -1.64
CA PRO A 83 20.47 -25.41 -0.55
C PRO A 83 21.88 -24.86 -0.79
N GLY A 84 22.47 -24.26 0.25
CA GLY A 84 23.80 -23.65 0.19
C GLY A 84 23.81 -22.14 -0.08
N LEU A 85 22.68 -21.53 -0.45
CA LEU A 85 22.54 -20.09 -0.58
C LEU A 85 21.93 -19.47 0.68
N TYR A 86 22.74 -18.72 1.42
CA TYR A 86 22.34 -18.06 2.65
C TYR A 86 22.93 -16.65 2.72
N ASP A 87 22.17 -15.72 3.26
CA ASP A 87 22.70 -14.42 3.63
C ASP A 87 23.71 -14.56 4.78
N GLY A 88 24.67 -13.62 4.88
CA GLY A 88 25.70 -13.66 5.92
C GLY A 88 25.13 -13.58 7.34
N LEU A 89 25.65 -14.37 8.29
CA LEU A 89 25.06 -14.54 9.62
C LEU A 89 24.72 -13.24 10.39
N TYR A 90 25.49 -12.17 10.14
CA TYR A 90 25.37 -10.89 10.85
C TYR A 90 24.77 -9.75 10.01
N TRP A 91 24.19 -10.03 8.85
CA TRP A 91 23.61 -9.00 7.97
C TRP A 91 22.58 -8.11 8.68
N ARG A 92 21.86 -8.67 9.67
CA ARG A 92 20.87 -7.92 10.49
C ARG A 92 21.51 -6.85 11.38
N LEU A 93 22.77 -7.00 11.74
CA LEU A 93 23.47 -6.05 12.60
C LEU A 93 24.13 -4.94 11.77
N THR A 94 24.61 -5.28 10.57
CA THR A 94 25.33 -4.36 9.67
C THR A 94 24.38 -3.66 8.70
N ASP A 95 23.60 -4.42 7.94
CA ASP A 95 22.87 -3.93 6.76
C ASP A 95 21.43 -3.52 7.13
N ASP A 96 20.85 -4.13 8.17
CA ASP A 96 19.51 -3.80 8.69
C ASP A 96 19.55 -2.67 9.77
N HIS A 97 20.71 -2.02 9.94
CA HIS A 97 20.96 -0.90 10.85
C HIS A 97 20.50 -1.08 12.31
N LEU A 98 20.38 -2.34 12.78
CA LEU A 98 19.86 -2.68 14.11
C LEU A 98 20.73 -2.09 15.23
N ILE A 99 22.06 -2.20 15.12
CA ILE A 99 23.00 -1.64 16.12
C ILE A 99 22.82 -0.13 16.28
N SER A 100 22.67 0.59 15.16
CA SER A 100 22.49 2.03 15.17
C SER A 100 21.17 2.44 15.83
N GLY A 101 20.10 1.66 15.62
CA GLY A 101 18.82 1.85 16.30
C GLY A 101 18.85 1.48 17.79
N LEU A 102 19.57 0.43 18.16
CA LEU A 102 19.68 -0.09 19.52
C LEU A 102 20.44 0.84 20.46
N PHE A 103 21.54 1.42 19.99
CA PHE A 103 22.43 2.25 20.78
C PHE A 103 22.24 3.75 20.52
N GLY A 104 21.17 4.13 19.81
CA GLY A 104 20.82 5.53 19.56
C GLY A 104 21.86 6.30 18.73
N LEU A 105 22.71 5.61 17.95
CA LEU A 105 23.70 6.27 17.09
C LEU A 105 23.11 6.77 15.76
N ASN A 106 21.83 6.50 15.50
CA ASN A 106 21.18 6.89 14.27
C ASN A 106 20.38 8.21 14.40
N ASN A 107 20.80 9.25 13.68
CA ASN A 107 20.07 10.51 13.51
C ASN A 107 19.18 10.53 12.24
N GLY A 108 19.10 9.43 11.48
CA GLY A 108 18.33 9.35 10.23
C GLY A 108 17.08 8.47 10.35
N LYS A 109 15.95 8.92 9.79
CA LYS A 109 14.76 8.10 9.55
C LYS A 109 15.13 6.98 8.55
N GLY A 110 15.58 5.83 9.07
CA GLY A 110 15.97 4.66 8.30
C GLY A 110 14.74 3.93 7.78
N GLY A 111 14.33 4.27 6.57
CA GLY A 111 13.30 3.53 5.87
C GLY A 111 13.68 3.46 4.41
N ASN A 112 13.77 2.24 3.90
CA ASN A 112 14.23 1.98 2.54
C ASN A 112 12.96 1.87 1.70
N SER A 113 12.90 2.54 0.56
CA SER A 113 11.76 2.45 -0.34
C SER A 113 12.15 1.92 -1.70
N LEU A 114 11.20 1.20 -2.31
CA LEU A 114 11.33 0.57 -3.61
C LEU A 114 10.08 0.85 -4.43
N GLN A 115 10.24 1.29 -5.67
CA GLN A 115 9.12 1.48 -6.59
C GLN A 115 8.66 0.14 -7.17
N LEU A 116 7.35 -0.01 -7.38
CA LEU A 116 6.72 -1.19 -7.94
C LEU A 116 6.10 -0.85 -9.32
N PRO A 117 6.15 -1.76 -10.31
CA PRO A 117 6.87 -3.03 -10.30
C PRO A 117 8.35 -2.86 -10.73
N GLY A 118 9.28 -3.53 -10.03
CA GLY A 118 10.66 -3.66 -10.51
C GLY A 118 11.55 -2.42 -10.40
N GLY A 119 11.41 -1.61 -9.35
CA GLY A 119 12.27 -0.45 -9.10
C GLY A 119 13.77 -0.81 -9.05
N SER A 120 14.60 0.13 -9.47
CA SER A 120 16.06 0.02 -9.37
C SER A 120 16.47 -0.12 -7.90
N PHE A 121 17.12 -1.22 -7.56
CA PHE A 121 17.68 -1.44 -6.23
C PHE A 121 19.16 -1.03 -6.22
N SER A 122 19.60 -0.47 -5.10
CA SER A 122 21.03 -0.31 -4.85
C SER A 122 21.60 -1.68 -4.47
N GLU A 123 22.56 -2.18 -5.23
CA GLU A 123 23.16 -3.51 -5.06
C GLU A 123 23.85 -3.70 -3.69
N GLY A 124 24.06 -2.62 -2.94
CA GLY A 124 24.60 -2.63 -1.58
C GLY A 124 23.56 -2.63 -0.44
N ASP A 125 22.26 -2.60 -0.74
CA ASP A 125 21.21 -2.52 0.26
C ASP A 125 20.35 -3.80 0.27
N LEU A 126 20.67 -4.70 1.20
CA LEU A 126 20.04 -6.01 1.33
C LEU A 126 18.52 -5.92 1.57
N ALA A 127 18.04 -4.86 2.23
CA ALA A 127 16.60 -4.66 2.44
C ALA A 127 15.87 -4.39 1.12
N GLN A 128 16.46 -3.58 0.22
CA GLN A 128 15.92 -3.34 -1.13
C GLN A 128 15.95 -4.60 -2.00
N VAL A 129 17.01 -5.40 -1.90
CA VAL A 129 17.12 -6.68 -2.62
C VAL A 129 16.01 -7.65 -2.19
N LYS A 130 15.73 -7.75 -0.89
CA LYS A 130 14.65 -8.60 -0.36
C LYS A 130 13.28 -8.10 -0.82
N MET A 131 13.07 -6.80 -0.76
CA MET A 131 11.87 -6.15 -1.26
C MET A 131 11.66 -6.37 -2.77
N SER A 132 12.72 -6.35 -3.58
CA SER A 132 12.60 -6.52 -5.02
C SER A 132 12.15 -7.93 -5.42
N LYS A 133 12.51 -8.96 -4.64
CA LYS A 133 12.00 -10.33 -4.84
C LYS A 133 10.49 -10.41 -4.69
N ALA A 134 9.92 -9.74 -3.69
CA ALA A 134 8.48 -9.66 -3.52
C ALA A 134 7.81 -8.78 -4.60
N ALA A 135 8.51 -7.75 -5.10
CA ALA A 135 8.02 -6.89 -6.17
C ALA A 135 7.78 -7.66 -7.49
N LEU A 136 8.53 -8.73 -7.75
CA LEU A 136 8.32 -9.59 -8.92
C LEU A 136 6.97 -10.33 -8.89
N ALA A 137 6.37 -10.49 -7.71
CA ALA A 137 5.08 -11.15 -7.54
C ALA A 137 3.88 -10.19 -7.68
N VAL A 138 4.11 -8.92 -8.01
CA VAL A 138 3.06 -7.93 -8.25
C VAL A 138 2.38 -8.21 -9.59
N PRO A 139 1.03 -8.28 -9.66
CA PRO A 139 0.31 -8.43 -10.92
C PRO A 139 0.63 -7.31 -11.92
N SER A 140 0.71 -7.65 -13.20
CA SER A 140 0.97 -6.69 -14.28
C SER A 140 -0.05 -5.56 -14.30
N GLY A 141 0.42 -4.32 -14.50
CA GLY A 141 -0.44 -3.13 -14.59
C GLY A 141 -0.70 -2.42 -13.26
N MET A 142 -0.21 -2.93 -12.13
CA MET A 142 -0.23 -2.23 -10.84
C MET A 142 1.08 -1.48 -10.60
N ASN A 143 0.99 -0.22 -10.17
CA ASN A 143 2.16 0.60 -9.81
C ASN A 143 2.11 1.01 -8.35
N GLY A 144 3.24 1.24 -7.72
CA GLY A 144 3.24 1.61 -6.32
C GLY A 144 4.60 1.78 -5.67
N GLU A 145 4.62 1.75 -4.36
CA GLU A 145 5.82 1.85 -3.54
C GLU A 145 5.77 0.82 -2.43
N MET A 146 6.88 0.16 -2.18
CA MET A 146 7.09 -0.67 -1.00
C MET A 146 8.12 0.01 -0.10
N ARG A 147 7.81 0.11 1.18
CA ARG A 147 8.64 0.78 2.17
C ARG A 147 8.91 -0.15 3.34
N TYR A 148 10.18 -0.28 3.68
CA TYR A 148 10.63 -0.94 4.88
C TYR A 148 10.79 0.07 6.03
N ASP A 149 10.32 -0.31 7.22
CA ASP A 149 10.48 0.47 8.45
C ASP A 149 10.99 -0.43 9.57
N HIS A 150 12.06 0.00 10.23
CA HIS A 150 12.75 -0.74 11.29
C HIS A 150 12.70 0.04 12.62
N GLN A 151 11.53 0.07 13.26
CA GLN A 151 11.35 0.77 14.53
C GLN A 151 11.74 -0.12 15.71
N LEU A 152 12.98 0.04 16.19
CA LEU A 152 13.64 -0.58 17.38
C LEU A 152 13.42 -2.09 17.59
N PHE A 153 12.17 -2.53 17.78
CA PHE A 153 11.77 -3.91 18.06
C PHE A 153 10.84 -4.51 17.00
N ILE A 154 10.14 -3.68 16.22
CA ILE A 154 9.15 -4.13 15.24
C ILE A 154 9.57 -3.67 13.86
N ARG A 155 9.69 -4.63 12.97
CA ARG A 155 10.04 -4.44 11.56
C ARG A 155 8.78 -4.62 10.72
N ARG A 156 8.51 -3.68 9.83
CA ARG A 156 7.31 -3.67 8.99
C ARG A 156 7.65 -3.40 7.54
N VAL A 157 6.94 -4.08 6.66
CA VAL A 157 6.94 -3.77 5.22
C VAL A 157 5.57 -3.19 4.90
N TYR A 158 5.57 -1.96 4.38
CA TYR A 158 4.39 -1.29 3.87
C TYR A 158 4.38 -1.42 2.35
N THR A 159 3.25 -1.79 1.78
CA THR A 159 3.06 -1.84 0.33
C THR A 159 1.89 -0.95 -0.04
N GLN A 160 2.16 0.08 -0.81
CA GLN A 160 1.17 0.93 -1.43
C GLN A 160 1.05 0.54 -2.90
N LEU A 161 -0.15 0.16 -3.33
CA LEU A 161 -0.44 -0.11 -4.74
C LEU A 161 -1.50 0.84 -5.25
N SER A 162 -1.38 1.14 -6.53
CA SER A 162 -2.30 1.96 -7.30
C SER A 162 -2.57 1.31 -8.65
N TRP A 163 -3.83 1.37 -9.07
CA TRP A 163 -4.23 0.94 -10.41
C TRP A 163 -4.30 2.17 -11.33
N PRO A 164 -3.52 2.21 -12.44
CA PRO A 164 -3.40 3.40 -13.29
C PRO A 164 -4.63 3.65 -14.18
N GLN A 165 -5.62 2.74 -14.18
CA GLN A 165 -6.74 2.85 -15.10
C GLN A 165 -7.77 3.88 -14.63
N VAL A 166 -7.65 5.07 -15.20
CA VAL A 166 -8.66 6.12 -15.15
C VAL A 166 -9.92 5.66 -15.87
N ILE A 167 -11.04 5.60 -15.15
CA ILE A 167 -12.35 5.34 -15.77
C ILE A 167 -12.81 6.67 -16.37
N SER A 168 -12.47 6.89 -17.65
CA SER A 168 -12.62 8.17 -18.38
C SER A 168 -13.96 8.92 -18.19
N PRO A 169 -15.15 8.27 -18.12
CA PRO A 169 -16.40 9.01 -17.84
C PRO A 169 -16.55 9.49 -16.39
N LEU A 170 -16.04 8.76 -15.39
CA LEU A 170 -16.16 9.15 -13.98
C LEU A 170 -15.15 10.25 -13.60
N ASP A 171 -13.98 10.23 -14.22
CA ASP A 171 -12.92 11.21 -13.98
C ASP A 171 -13.34 12.63 -14.36
N ARG A 172 -14.21 12.75 -15.37
CA ARG A 172 -14.82 14.02 -15.79
C ARG A 172 -15.92 14.49 -14.84
N ALA A 173 -16.61 13.57 -14.15
CA ALA A 173 -17.71 13.89 -13.25
C ALA A 173 -17.23 14.24 -11.83
N ILE A 174 -16.06 13.75 -11.41
CA ILE A 174 -15.51 13.95 -10.06
C ILE A 174 -14.22 14.78 -10.15
N PRO A 175 -14.21 16.04 -9.66
CA PRO A 175 -13.00 16.85 -9.63
C PRO A 175 -11.92 16.19 -8.76
N GLY A 176 -10.74 15.94 -9.32
CA GLY A 176 -9.62 15.26 -8.66
C GLY A 176 -9.42 13.80 -9.07
N GLY A 177 -10.37 13.25 -9.83
CA GLY A 177 -10.29 11.92 -10.41
C GLY A 177 -10.40 10.77 -9.41
N MET A 178 -10.62 9.57 -9.94
CA MET A 178 -10.77 8.37 -9.12
C MET A 178 -9.47 7.57 -9.07
N LYS A 179 -8.51 8.03 -8.25
CA LYS A 179 -7.29 7.26 -7.98
C LYS A 179 -7.60 6.14 -6.98
N LEU A 180 -7.51 4.90 -7.45
CA LEU A 180 -7.60 3.72 -6.59
C LEU A 180 -6.22 3.45 -5.99
N THR A 181 -6.07 3.76 -4.71
CA THR A 181 -4.86 3.49 -3.94
C THR A 181 -5.22 2.66 -2.71
N THR A 182 -4.44 1.62 -2.43
CA THR A 182 -4.54 0.84 -1.19
C THR A 182 -3.19 0.78 -0.50
N LEU A 183 -3.22 0.71 0.83
CA LEU A 183 -2.04 0.54 1.67
C LEU A 183 -2.25 -0.73 2.50
N SER A 184 -1.27 -1.62 2.43
CA SER A 184 -1.18 -2.83 3.23
C SER A 184 0.13 -2.84 3.99
N GLN A 185 0.15 -3.54 5.13
CA GLN A 185 1.35 -3.71 5.93
C GLN A 185 1.45 -5.14 6.44
N SER A 186 2.67 -5.62 6.59
CA SER A 186 2.98 -6.91 7.17
C SER A 186 4.16 -6.77 8.13
N VAL A 187 4.08 -7.49 9.24
CA VAL A 187 5.15 -7.51 10.26
C VAL A 187 6.10 -8.64 9.91
N ILE A 188 7.40 -8.35 9.97
CA ILE A 188 8.44 -9.36 9.84
C ILE A 188 8.56 -10.10 11.16
N VAL A 189 8.26 -11.40 11.15
CA VAL A 189 8.31 -12.27 12.33
C VAL A 189 9.52 -13.19 12.23
N ASP A 190 10.49 -12.98 13.12
CA ASP A 190 11.70 -13.80 13.23
C ASP A 190 12.01 -14.04 14.72
N PRO A 191 11.44 -15.10 15.34
CA PRO A 191 11.50 -15.27 16.78
C PRO A 191 12.92 -15.57 17.28
N VAL A 192 13.73 -16.28 16.49
CA VAL A 192 15.10 -16.63 16.87
C VAL A 192 15.97 -15.38 16.94
N GLU A 193 15.86 -14.51 15.94
CA GLU A 193 16.60 -13.23 15.92
C GLU A 193 16.09 -12.25 16.97
N PHE A 194 14.80 -12.29 17.30
CA PHE A 194 14.24 -11.49 18.38
C PHE A 194 14.90 -11.85 19.73
N ILE A 195 14.97 -13.14 20.07
CA ILE A 195 15.63 -13.61 21.30
C ILE A 195 17.10 -13.19 21.31
N ARG A 196 17.82 -13.39 20.20
CA ARG A 196 19.23 -12.98 20.08
C ARG A 196 19.42 -11.47 20.28
N THR A 197 18.53 -10.66 19.71
CA THR A 197 18.58 -9.20 19.85
C THR A 197 18.33 -8.76 21.28
N VAL A 198 17.34 -9.36 21.96
CA VAL A 198 17.04 -9.09 23.37
C VAL A 198 18.21 -9.50 24.28
N GLU A 199 18.83 -10.65 24.01
CA GLU A 199 20.00 -11.10 24.77
C GLU A 199 21.22 -10.19 24.53
N LEU A 200 21.46 -9.80 23.28
CA LEU A 200 22.51 -8.84 22.92
C LEU A 200 22.30 -7.51 23.64
N MET A 201 21.08 -6.98 23.64
CA MET A 201 20.72 -5.78 24.39
C MET A 201 20.94 -5.95 25.89
N ARG A 202 20.53 -7.06 26.49
CA ARG A 202 20.70 -7.32 27.93
C ARG A 202 22.19 -7.38 28.30
N TYR A 203 22.97 -8.16 27.56
CA TYR A 203 24.38 -8.38 27.86
C TYR A 203 25.21 -7.13 27.58
N TYR A 204 25.13 -6.61 26.35
CA TYR A 204 25.95 -5.47 25.93
C TYR A 204 25.39 -4.13 26.38
N GLY A 205 24.08 -3.95 26.46
CA GLY A 205 23.47 -2.72 26.96
C GLY A 205 23.93 -2.38 28.38
N SER A 206 24.05 -3.37 29.26
CA SER A 206 24.62 -3.17 30.61
C SER A 206 26.11 -2.78 30.59
N LYS A 207 26.86 -3.16 29.55
CA LYS A 207 28.28 -2.84 29.36
C LYS A 207 28.49 -1.46 28.75
N PHE A 208 27.60 -1.03 27.85
CA PHE A 208 27.60 0.29 27.23
C PHE A 208 26.98 1.38 28.14
N SER A 209 26.06 1.01 29.03
CA SER A 209 25.45 1.93 30.01
C SER A 209 26.36 2.26 31.20
N LYS A 210 27.39 1.44 31.48
CA LYS A 210 28.41 1.72 32.49
C LYS A 210 29.34 2.83 32.01
N SER A 211 28.94 4.08 32.24
CA SER A 211 29.75 5.27 32.00
C SER A 211 30.85 5.40 33.07
N GLY A 212 31.98 4.74 32.85
CA GLY A 212 33.17 4.81 33.72
C GLY A 212 34.21 3.73 33.37
N SER A 213 35.51 4.05 33.54
CA SER A 213 36.81 3.32 33.42
C SER A 213 36.93 1.97 32.64
N GLY A 214 35.88 1.16 32.53
CA GLY A 214 35.80 -0.07 31.72
C GLY A 214 34.64 -0.11 30.70
N GLY A 215 33.90 0.99 30.50
CA GLY A 215 32.83 1.10 29.51
C GLY A 215 33.36 1.35 28.09
N THR A 216 32.91 0.54 27.12
CA THR A 216 33.31 0.70 25.71
C THR A 216 32.56 1.89 25.09
N ASN A 217 33.27 2.82 24.43
CA ASN A 217 32.64 3.96 23.77
C ASN A 217 31.82 3.51 22.53
N PRO A 218 30.50 3.75 22.49
CA PRO A 218 29.64 3.32 21.38
C PRO A 218 30.06 3.92 20.02
N ALA A 219 30.61 5.14 20.01
CA ALA A 219 31.08 5.79 18.78
C ALA A 219 32.37 5.14 18.22
N ALA A 220 33.21 4.58 19.08
CA ALA A 220 34.40 3.84 18.65
C ALA A 220 34.02 2.46 18.08
N ALA A 221 33.03 1.80 18.69
CA ALA A 221 32.51 0.51 18.23
C ALA A 221 31.82 0.63 16.86
N SER A 222 31.02 1.68 16.64
CA SER A 222 30.39 1.90 15.33
C SER A 222 31.40 2.18 14.22
N LYS A 223 32.50 2.88 14.52
CA LYS A 223 33.58 3.12 13.56
C LYS A 223 34.29 1.83 13.12
N VAL A 224 34.53 0.90 14.04
CA VAL A 224 35.09 -0.41 13.74
C VAL A 224 34.10 -1.24 12.91
N LEU A 225 32.83 -1.23 13.27
CA LEU A 225 31.78 -1.92 12.50
C LEU A 225 31.63 -1.34 11.09
N GLY A 226 31.76 -0.02 10.90
CA GLY A 226 31.77 0.58 9.56
C GLY A 226 32.98 0.19 8.71
N GLN A 227 34.12 -0.14 9.33
CA GLN A 227 35.33 -0.58 8.62
C GLN A 227 35.29 -2.06 8.23
N TYR A 228 34.67 -2.92 9.05
CA TYR A 228 34.66 -4.37 8.85
C TYR A 228 33.30 -4.95 8.42
N GLY A 229 32.21 -4.22 8.59
CA GLY A 229 30.85 -4.67 8.30
C GLY A 229 30.35 -4.40 6.88
N GLY A 230 31.09 -3.65 6.06
CA GLY A 230 30.68 -3.25 4.70
C GLY A 230 31.50 -3.85 3.56
N LYS A 231 32.34 -4.87 3.82
CA LYS A 231 33.13 -5.54 2.77
C LYS A 231 32.98 -7.05 2.88
N THR A 232 31.86 -7.57 2.38
CA THR A 232 31.86 -8.90 1.78
C THR A 232 32.37 -8.73 0.35
N GLN A 233 33.62 -9.17 0.12
CA GLN A 233 34.06 -9.56 -1.22
C GLN A 233 33.23 -10.73 -1.73
#